data_AF-A0A938LW18-F1
#
_entry.id   AF-A0A938LW18-F1
#
_cell.length_a   1.000
_cell.length_b   1.000
_cell.length_c   1.000
_cell.angle_alpha   90.00
_cell.angle_beta   90.00
_cell.angle_gamma   90.00
#
_symmetry.space_group_name_H-M   'P 1'
#
loop_
_entity.id
_entity.type
_entity.pdbx_description
1 polymer ?
#
loop_
_entity_poly.entity_id
_entity_poly.type
_entity_poly.pdbx_seq_one_letter_code
_entity_poly.pdbx_strand_id
1 'polypeptide(L)'
;MDRRRDKQWSYGKNVYPELTSEETGGPTWTHIHRIPRPVATILYGELRNHSSCDHFMSHFWSAGGEPDVDAARHGQRSNYVFVDGHVAAARFPETFEPSKHLDNWNPATAQ
;
A
#
# COMPACT_ATOMS: atom_id res chain seq x y z
N MET A 1 11.07 28.69 1.60
CA MET A 1 10.55 28.27 2.92
C MET A 1 10.62 26.75 3.00
N ASP A 2 11.22 26.22 4.05
CA ASP A 2 11.27 24.78 4.32
C ASP A 2 9.84 24.29 4.64
N ARG A 3 9.31 23.35 3.84
CA ARG A 3 7.93 22.81 3.96
C ARG A 3 7.78 21.80 5.10
N ARG A 4 8.83 21.52 5.90
CA ARG A 4 8.80 20.59 7.05
C ARG A 4 7.88 20.99 8.22
N ARG A 5 6.95 21.95 8.04
CA ARG A 5 5.95 22.31 9.06
C ARG A 5 4.79 21.32 9.13
N ASP A 6 4.58 20.54 8.07
CA ASP A 6 3.68 19.39 8.11
C ASP A 6 4.47 18.17 8.56
N LYS A 7 4.17 17.64 9.76
CA LYS A 7 4.82 16.44 10.34
C LYS A 7 4.48 15.14 9.60
N GLN A 8 3.87 15.24 8.43
CA GLN A 8 3.32 14.10 7.72
C GLN A 8 4.36 13.50 6.78
N TRP A 9 4.49 12.18 6.81
CA TRP A 9 5.33 11.45 5.88
C TRP A 9 4.76 11.50 4.46
N SER A 10 5.64 11.58 3.46
CA SER A 10 5.24 11.54 2.06
C SER A 10 4.80 10.14 1.61
N TYR A 11 5.21 9.10 2.34
CA TYR A 11 4.92 7.69 2.06
C TYR A 11 4.30 7.02 3.27
N GLY A 12 3.38 6.09 3.01
CA GLY A 12 2.78 5.22 3.99
C GLY A 12 3.24 3.78 3.80
N LYS A 13 3.34 3.04 4.90
CA LYS A 13 3.66 1.61 4.87
C LYS A 13 2.41 0.77 4.63
N ASN A 14 2.49 -0.31 3.88
CA ASN A 14 1.46 -1.32 3.84
C ASN A 14 1.29 -1.97 5.23
N VAL A 15 0.06 -2.13 5.73
CA VAL A 15 -0.21 -2.71 7.06
C VAL A 15 0.01 -4.22 7.15
N TYR A 16 -0.06 -4.98 6.04
CA TYR A 16 0.01 -6.44 6.07
C TYR A 16 1.21 -7.06 6.82
N PRO A 17 2.42 -6.47 6.80
CA PRO A 17 3.55 -6.92 7.62
C PRO A 17 3.38 -6.72 9.14
N GLU A 18 2.32 -6.06 9.59
CA GLU A 18 2.05 -5.77 11.01
C GLU A 18 0.81 -6.50 11.52
N LEU A 19 -0.02 -7.03 10.62
CA LEU A 19 -1.25 -7.72 10.99
C LEU A 19 -0.98 -9.07 11.68
N THR A 20 -1.82 -9.36 12.66
CA THR A 20 -1.88 -10.64 13.36
C THR A 20 -2.65 -11.69 12.53
N SER A 21 -2.57 -12.95 12.96
CA SER A 21 -3.34 -14.05 12.35
C SER A 21 -4.84 -13.89 12.52
N GLU A 22 -5.29 -13.20 13.58
CA GLU A 22 -6.70 -12.92 13.83
C GLU A 22 -7.24 -11.90 12.81
N GLU A 23 -6.49 -10.81 12.58
CA GLU A 23 -6.87 -9.76 11.63
C GLU A 23 -6.85 -10.24 10.16
N THR A 24 -5.95 -11.17 9.83
CA THR A 24 -5.83 -11.75 8.48
C THR A 24 -6.72 -12.98 8.26
N GLY A 25 -7.32 -13.53 9.32
CA GLY A 25 -8.04 -14.80 9.25
C GLY A 25 -7.14 -16.03 9.00
N GLY A 26 -5.83 -15.91 9.24
CA GLY A 26 -4.89 -17.03 9.19
C GLY A 26 -3.45 -16.63 8.87
N PRO A 27 -3.01 -16.63 7.59
CA PRO A 27 -1.62 -16.38 7.24
C PRO A 27 -1.13 -14.97 7.57
N THR A 28 0.12 -14.84 8.02
CA THR A 28 0.76 -13.55 8.32
C THR A 28 2.07 -13.36 7.55
N TRP A 29 2.39 -12.10 7.28
CA TRP A 29 3.54 -11.70 6.46
C TRP A 29 4.49 -10.74 7.20
N THR A 30 4.73 -11.01 8.48
CA THR A 30 5.53 -10.16 9.37
C THR A 30 7.00 -9.99 8.96
N HIS A 31 7.47 -10.82 8.03
CA HIS A 31 8.81 -10.74 7.47
C HIS A 31 8.76 -10.79 5.94
N ILE A 32 9.62 -10.00 5.30
CA ILE A 32 9.73 -9.89 3.83
C ILE A 32 9.85 -11.27 3.17
N HIS A 33 10.66 -12.17 3.73
CA HIS A 33 10.88 -13.50 3.16
C HIS A 33 9.66 -14.44 3.21
N ARG A 34 8.57 -14.05 3.90
CA ARG A 34 7.30 -14.79 3.93
C ARG A 34 6.32 -14.31 2.86
N ILE A 35 6.60 -13.19 2.20
CA ILE A 35 5.76 -12.62 1.14
C ILE A 35 5.95 -13.45 -0.14
N PRO A 36 4.90 -14.13 -0.64
CA PRO A 36 5.04 -15.09 -1.74
C PRO A 36 5.50 -14.47 -3.06
N ARG A 37 5.10 -13.22 -3.33
CA ARG A 37 5.40 -12.52 -4.58
C ARG A 37 5.96 -11.12 -4.34
N PRO A 38 7.21 -11.00 -3.84
CA PRO A 38 7.79 -9.71 -3.46
C PRO A 38 7.81 -8.66 -4.58
N VAL A 39 8.01 -9.09 -5.82
CA VAL A 39 7.99 -8.23 -7.01
C VAL A 39 6.59 -7.72 -7.37
N ALA A 40 5.52 -8.36 -6.89
CA ALA A 40 4.15 -7.92 -7.15
C ALA A 40 3.53 -7.20 -5.94
N THR A 41 4.02 -7.48 -4.73
CA THR A 41 3.48 -6.91 -3.49
C THR A 41 4.04 -5.51 -3.22
N ILE A 42 3.16 -4.55 -3.01
CA ILE A 42 3.50 -3.17 -2.65
C ILE A 42 3.79 -3.11 -1.14
N LEU A 43 4.91 -2.49 -0.78
CA LEU A 43 5.31 -2.24 0.61
C LEU A 43 5.09 -0.80 1.04
N TYR A 44 5.29 0.16 0.13
CA TYR A 44 5.02 1.58 0.38
C TYR A 44 4.33 2.23 -0.82
N GLY A 45 3.55 3.27 -0.54
CA GLY A 45 2.98 4.15 -1.57
C GLY A 45 2.90 5.59 -1.07
N GLU A 46 2.64 6.53 -1.96
CA GLU A 46 2.54 7.94 -1.58
C GLU A 46 1.20 8.25 -0.90
N LEU A 47 1.25 8.87 0.28
CA LEU A 47 0.07 9.22 1.07
C LEU A 47 -0.55 10.53 0.58
N ARG A 48 -1.88 10.64 0.63
CA ARG A 48 -2.57 11.93 0.45
C ARG A 48 -2.05 12.95 1.47
N ASN A 49 -1.93 14.21 1.06
CA ASN A 49 -1.66 15.30 1.99
C ASN A 49 -2.75 15.34 3.07
N HIS A 50 -2.35 15.58 4.31
CA HIS A 50 -3.19 15.57 5.52
C HIS A 50 -3.85 14.22 5.87
N SER A 51 -3.42 13.10 5.28
CA SER A 51 -3.76 11.77 5.82
C SER A 51 -3.32 11.67 7.28
N SER A 52 -4.24 11.23 8.13
CA SER A 52 -4.00 10.99 9.55
C SER A 52 -3.23 9.70 9.84
N CYS A 53 -2.97 8.90 8.81
CA CYS A 53 -2.34 7.59 8.92
C CYS A 53 -0.90 7.62 8.42
N ASP A 54 0.00 6.90 9.09
CA ASP A 54 1.37 6.64 8.64
C ASP A 54 1.50 5.29 7.90
N HIS A 55 0.41 4.52 7.83
CA HIS A 55 0.29 3.27 7.11
C HIS A 55 -1.05 3.15 6.38
N PHE A 56 -1.07 2.38 5.29
CA PHE A 56 -2.25 2.06 4.52
C PHE A 56 -2.96 0.86 5.13
N MET A 57 -4.19 1.09 5.60
CA MET A 57 -5.08 0.03 6.12
C MET A 57 -5.73 -0.78 4.97
N SER A 58 -4.89 -1.25 4.04
CA SER A 58 -5.32 -1.88 2.77
C SER A 58 -6.18 -3.12 2.95
N HIS A 59 -6.04 -3.84 4.07
CA HIS A 59 -6.89 -4.98 4.39
C HIS A 59 -8.39 -4.62 4.55
N PHE A 60 -8.74 -3.33 4.76
CA PHE A 60 -10.12 -2.86 4.76
C PHE A 60 -10.64 -2.41 3.39
N TRP A 61 -9.78 -2.19 2.39
CA TRP A 61 -10.22 -1.60 1.12
C TRP A 61 -11.19 -2.50 0.35
N SER A 62 -10.95 -3.81 0.38
CA SER A 62 -11.85 -4.80 -0.22
C SER A 62 -13.22 -4.87 0.48
N ALA A 63 -13.33 -4.37 1.71
CA ALA A 63 -14.58 -4.23 2.46
C ALA A 63 -15.20 -2.82 2.35
N GLY A 64 -14.67 -1.95 1.49
CA GLY A 64 -15.16 -0.59 1.26
C GLY A 64 -14.44 0.51 2.06
N GLY A 65 -13.31 0.19 2.70
CA GLY A 65 -12.44 1.20 3.30
C GLY A 65 -11.86 2.15 2.24
N GLU A 66 -11.83 3.45 2.53
CA GLU A 66 -11.32 4.46 1.60
C GLU A 66 -9.78 4.40 1.50
N PRO A 67 -9.21 4.30 0.28
CA PRO A 67 -7.76 4.31 0.12
C PRO A 67 -7.13 5.69 0.37
N ASP A 68 -6.12 5.75 1.22
CA ASP A 68 -5.37 6.99 1.51
C ASP A 68 -4.25 7.30 0.49
N VAL A 69 -4.19 6.57 -0.62
CA VAL A 69 -3.16 6.74 -1.66
C VAL A 69 -3.38 8.05 -2.41
N ASP A 70 -2.31 8.84 -2.58
CA ASP A 70 -2.29 10.03 -3.42
C ASP A 70 -2.20 9.66 -4.90
N ALA A 71 -3.29 9.15 -5.45
CA ALA A 71 -3.37 8.65 -6.83
C ALA A 71 -3.10 9.71 -7.90
N ALA A 72 -3.07 11.00 -7.54
CA ALA A 72 -2.89 12.12 -8.46
C ALA A 72 -1.60 12.92 -8.20
N ARG A 73 -0.74 12.46 -7.28
CA ARG A 73 0.47 13.20 -6.87
C ARG A 73 1.35 13.60 -8.05
N HIS A 74 1.47 12.70 -9.01
CA HIS A 74 2.21 12.91 -10.26
C HIS A 74 1.24 12.88 -11.45
N GLY A 75 0.17 13.67 -11.36
CA GLY A 75 -0.88 13.80 -12.37
C GLY A 75 -1.99 12.76 -12.20
N GLN A 76 -1.81 11.57 -12.77
CA GLN A 76 -2.72 10.42 -12.62
C GLN A 76 -2.01 9.19 -12.06
N ARG A 77 -0.79 9.39 -11.56
CA ARG A 77 0.07 8.32 -11.06
C ARG A 77 0.59 8.67 -9.68
N SER A 78 0.95 7.60 -8.98
CA SER A 78 1.68 7.61 -7.72
C SER A 78 2.89 6.70 -7.83
N ASN A 79 3.89 6.92 -6.99
CA ASN A 79 5.02 6.03 -6.86
C ASN A 79 4.73 4.95 -5.81
N TYR A 80 5.02 3.71 -6.17
CA TYR A 80 4.89 2.54 -5.30
C TYR A 80 6.24 1.86 -5.16
N VAL A 81 6.58 1.49 -3.93
CA VAL A 81 7.76 0.69 -3.61
C VAL A 81 7.29 -0.73 -3.36
N PHE A 82 7.86 -1.68 -4.09
CA PHE A 82 7.54 -3.11 -3.96
C PHE A 82 8.45 -3.77 -2.93
N VAL A 83 8.05 -4.95 -2.45
CA VAL A 83 8.74 -5.66 -1.37
C VAL A 83 10.16 -6.09 -1.78
N ASP A 84 10.42 -6.33 -3.05
CA ASP A 84 11.77 -6.60 -3.58
C ASP A 84 12.66 -5.34 -3.68
N GLY A 85 12.11 -4.16 -3.38
CA GLY A 85 12.80 -2.88 -3.34
C GLY A 85 12.73 -2.05 -4.62
N HIS A 86 12.13 -2.55 -5.71
CA HIS A 86 11.96 -1.72 -6.90
C HIS A 86 10.85 -0.69 -6.73
N VAL A 87 10.89 0.35 -7.56
CA VAL A 87 9.92 1.46 -7.55
C VAL A 87 9.27 1.57 -8.92
N ALA A 88 7.95 1.72 -8.96
CA ALA A 88 7.22 1.97 -10.20
C ALA A 88 6.21 3.11 -10.03
N ALA A 89 6.08 3.93 -11.09
CA ALA A 89 5.04 4.94 -11.20
C ALA A 89 3.82 4.35 -11.92
N ALA A 90 2.72 4.13 -11.20
CA ALA A 90 1.51 3.50 -11.71
C ALA A 90 0.25 4.30 -11.35
N ARG A 91 -0.84 4.04 -12.05
CA ARG A 91 -2.18 4.52 -11.65
C ARG A 91 -2.68 3.64 -10.51
N PHE A 92 -3.47 4.20 -9.60
CA PHE A 92 -4.02 3.41 -8.49
C PHE A 92 -4.80 2.15 -8.94
N PRO A 93 -5.64 2.18 -10.00
CA PRO A 93 -6.32 0.98 -10.52
C PRO A 93 -5.40 -0.08 -11.13
N GLU A 94 -4.11 0.21 -11.32
CA GLU A 94 -3.09 -0.76 -11.73
C GLU A 94 -2.45 -1.46 -10.51
N THR A 95 -2.84 -1.06 -9.30
CA THR A 95 -2.36 -1.64 -8.03
C THR A 95 -3.49 -2.25 -7.19
N PHE A 96 -4.69 -1.68 -7.29
CA PHE A 96 -5.87 -2.10 -6.56
C PHE A 96 -7.12 -1.83 -7.41
N GLU A 97 -7.78 -2.91 -7.84
CA GLU A 97 -9.02 -2.87 -8.60
C GLU A 97 -9.82 -4.14 -8.27
N PRO A 98 -10.67 -4.10 -7.24
CA PRO A 98 -11.43 -5.26 -6.76
C PRO A 98 -12.30 -5.90 -7.86
N SER A 99 -12.84 -5.08 -8.77
CA SER A 99 -13.67 -5.57 -9.88
C SER A 99 -12.90 -6.45 -10.88
N LYS A 100 -11.57 -6.36 -10.88
CA LYS A 100 -10.66 -7.17 -11.71
C LYS A 100 -9.84 -8.17 -10.89
N HIS A 101 -10.19 -8.37 -9.62
CA HIS A 101 -9.44 -9.22 -8.69
C HIS A 101 -7.96 -8.83 -8.59
N LEU A 102 -7.67 -7.54 -8.68
CA LEU A 102 -6.32 -7.00 -8.54
C LEU A 102 -6.16 -6.37 -7.16
N ASP A 103 -5.26 -6.92 -6.36
CA ASP A 103 -4.87 -6.36 -5.07
C ASP A 103 -3.40 -6.68 -4.82
N ASN A 104 -2.53 -5.77 -5.28
CA ASN A 104 -1.09 -5.85 -5.07
C ASN A 104 -0.68 -5.37 -3.67
N TRP A 105 -1.62 -4.93 -2.84
CA TRP A 105 -1.38 -4.58 -1.45
C TRP A 105 -1.54 -5.79 -0.53
N ASN A 106 -2.34 -6.77 -0.90
CA ASN A 106 -2.47 -8.02 -0.16
C ASN A 106 -1.41 -9.05 -0.59
N PRO A 107 -0.47 -9.45 0.29
CA PRO A 107 0.56 -10.44 -0.04
C PRO A 107 0.01 -11.82 -0.44
N ALA A 108 -1.22 -12.17 -0.03
CA ALA A 108 -1.85 -13.44 -0.42
C ALA A 108 -2.26 -13.48 -1.89
N THR A 109 -2.58 -12.34 -2.49
CA THR A 109 -3.26 -12.25 -3.80
C THR A 109 -2.53 -11.42 -4.84
N ALA A 110 -1.44 -10.73 -4.46
CA ALA A 110 -0.64 -9.91 -5.37
C ALA A 110 -0.20 -10.70 -6.62
N GLN A 111 -0.22 -10.06 -7.80
CA GLN A 111 0.04 -10.74 -9.09
C GLN A 111 0.91 -10.00 -10.07
#